data_AF-A0A0G4LVS0-F1
#
_entry.id   AF-A0A0G4LVS0-F1
#
_cell.length_a   1.000
_cell.length_b   1.000
_cell.length_c   1.000
_cell.angle_alpha   90.00
_cell.angle_beta   90.00
_cell.angle_gamma   90.00
#
_symmetry.space_group_name_H-M   'P 1'
#
loop_
_entity.id
_entity.type
_entity.pdbx_description
1 polymer ?
#
loop_
_entity_poly.entity_id
_entity_poly.type
_entity_poly.pdbx_seq_one_letter_code
_entity_poly.pdbx_strand_id
1 'polypeptide(L)'
;QHPEQGKSDATLASVLMLGLFENITARQMGMFAWGSHIEGAIQLVKARGRKQLRTKTGFLLFVAVRTQRIIHTLTTCTAPIMGVEWWLSDAVKDEAAAISQRFAIKTAELRAEATRLMSTMARCPENIDIMLDMIRRAQTVDQEAMNWLQNLPEHFRFKTVAWEDHVPNGDYEKAEVFPGRVDIYQDFWIASVLNMARVCRLILASVIVRCAAWVCSPVDYRTTPEYASAARTCVDTITDIVASVPYQLGWHLKRPEVMERANLSGFACGVEDALKGLPGYFLTWPLAILHGQDYTTDAQRSWIVGRLKFIGDELGVKYAHLLSQIQIRIPSMLIRRDGLMANPYPNSHNFEKNALGSPALGPRSTAFGRLRDESSPAARGHAARTGREEEGRTVGQGHRHSGTVGAVGGAKLAEDATPKCRMTEDELLRRVLDFS
;
A
#
# COMPACT_ATOMS: atom_id res chain seq x y z
N GLN A 1 9.27 18.45 -30.28
CA GLN A 1 7.95 17.97 -29.81
C GLN A 1 6.93 19.07 -30.07
N HIS A 2 5.73 18.77 -30.59
CA HIS A 2 4.67 19.78 -30.76
C HIS A 2 4.15 20.19 -29.37
N PRO A 3 4.24 21.48 -28.97
CA PRO A 3 3.86 21.93 -27.62
C PRO A 3 2.42 21.61 -27.21
N GLU A 4 1.53 21.49 -28.21
CA GLU A 4 0.10 21.20 -27.99
C GLU A 4 -0.19 19.70 -27.77
N GLN A 5 0.59 18.79 -28.37
CA GLN A 5 0.43 17.35 -28.12
C GLN A 5 0.77 16.98 -26.67
N GLY A 6 1.73 17.69 -26.06
CA GLY A 6 2.08 17.52 -24.65
C GLY A 6 0.91 17.78 -23.69
N LYS A 7 -0.07 18.60 -24.08
CA LYS A 7 -1.22 18.98 -23.23
C LYS A 7 -2.45 18.10 -23.42
N SER A 8 -2.38 17.08 -24.29
CA SER A 8 -3.53 16.23 -24.60
C SER A 8 -3.90 15.29 -23.44
N ASP A 9 -5.18 14.90 -23.37
CA ASP A 9 -5.69 13.90 -22.42
C ASP A 9 -4.96 12.56 -22.61
N ALA A 10 -4.68 12.19 -23.86
CA ALA A 10 -3.97 10.96 -24.21
C ALA A 10 -2.55 10.92 -23.65
N THR A 11 -1.82 12.04 -23.70
CA THR A 11 -0.46 12.13 -23.13
C THR A 11 -0.49 11.94 -21.62
N LEU A 12 -1.41 12.62 -20.92
CA LEU A 12 -1.51 12.47 -19.46
C LEU A 12 -1.96 11.07 -19.06
N ALA A 13 -2.94 10.49 -19.76
CA ALA A 13 -3.39 9.13 -19.55
C ALA A 13 -2.23 8.13 -19.76
N SER A 14 -1.41 8.33 -20.81
CA SER A 14 -0.25 7.48 -21.08
C SER A 14 0.77 7.50 -19.94
N VAL A 15 1.10 8.69 -19.40
CA VAL A 15 2.01 8.81 -18.25
C VAL A 15 1.47 8.09 -17.02
N LEU A 16 0.18 8.24 -16.71
CA LEU A 16 -0.46 7.54 -15.58
C LEU A 16 -0.47 6.02 -15.76
N MET A 17 -0.76 5.56 -16.98
CA MET A 17 -0.77 4.13 -17.31
C MET A 17 0.64 3.51 -17.25
N LEU A 18 1.68 4.24 -17.66
CA LEU A 18 3.07 3.80 -17.51
C LEU A 18 3.46 3.68 -16.03
N GLY A 19 3.07 4.66 -15.19
CA GLY A 19 3.25 4.56 -13.74
C GLY A 19 2.52 3.37 -13.12
N LEU A 20 1.29 3.09 -13.55
CA LEU A 20 0.54 1.91 -13.12
C LEU A 20 1.21 0.61 -13.59
N PHE A 21 1.69 0.55 -14.84
CA PHE A 21 2.40 -0.61 -15.38
C PHE A 21 3.67 -0.93 -14.59
N GLU A 22 4.42 0.07 -14.14
CA GLU A 22 5.60 -0.15 -13.29
C GLU A 22 5.22 -0.71 -11.91
N ASN A 23 4.11 -0.26 -11.31
CA ASN A 23 3.59 -0.82 -10.07
C ASN A 23 3.13 -2.28 -10.24
N ILE A 24 2.49 -2.60 -11.36
CA ILE A 24 2.03 -3.97 -11.65
C ILE A 24 3.23 -4.89 -11.90
N THR A 25 4.21 -4.45 -12.68
CA THR A 25 5.30 -5.33 -13.14
C THR A 25 6.52 -5.35 -12.23
N ALA A 26 6.71 -4.34 -11.37
CA ALA A 26 7.87 -4.18 -10.49
C ALA A 26 9.24 -4.35 -11.18
N ARG A 27 9.34 -4.03 -12.47
CA ARG A 27 10.55 -4.26 -13.29
C ARG A 27 11.70 -3.31 -12.96
N GLN A 28 11.42 -2.14 -12.41
CA GLN A 28 12.45 -1.21 -11.95
C GLN A 28 12.67 -1.40 -10.44
N MET A 29 13.90 -1.72 -10.06
CA MET A 29 14.32 -1.82 -8.66
C MET A 29 14.42 -0.42 -8.05
N GLY A 30 13.42 -0.02 -7.28
CA GLY A 30 13.44 1.23 -6.51
C GLY A 30 12.11 1.49 -5.83
N MET A 31 12.15 1.88 -4.55
CA MET A 31 10.96 2.14 -3.73
C MET A 31 10.04 3.25 -4.32
N PHE A 32 10.57 4.06 -5.24
CA PHE A 32 9.94 5.24 -5.84
C PHE A 32 10.00 5.29 -7.37
N ALA A 33 10.14 4.15 -8.07
CA ALA A 33 10.23 4.14 -9.54
C ALA A 33 9.09 4.94 -10.21
N TRP A 34 7.87 4.76 -9.69
CA TRP A 34 6.68 5.47 -10.13
C TRP A 34 6.67 6.99 -9.82
N GLY A 35 7.48 7.46 -8.87
CA GLY A 35 7.52 8.87 -8.43
C GLY A 35 7.89 9.85 -9.56
N SER A 36 8.73 9.41 -10.50
CA SER A 36 9.11 10.19 -11.67
C SER A 36 7.92 10.46 -12.62
N HIS A 37 7.05 9.45 -12.82
CA HIS A 37 5.83 9.60 -13.62
C HIS A 37 4.83 10.54 -12.97
N ILE A 38 4.69 10.51 -11.64
CA ILE A 38 3.83 11.46 -10.93
C ILE A 38 4.35 12.88 -11.14
N GLU A 39 5.66 13.11 -10.97
CA GLU A 39 6.21 14.45 -11.14
C GLU A 39 5.99 14.94 -12.57
N GLY A 40 6.22 14.10 -13.58
CA GLY A 40 5.85 14.40 -14.96
C GLY A 40 4.37 14.73 -15.14
N ALA A 41 3.48 13.93 -14.56
CA ALA A 41 2.03 14.13 -14.62
C ALA A 41 1.60 15.46 -13.95
N ILE A 42 2.22 15.86 -12.85
CA ILE A 42 1.99 17.16 -12.21
C ILE A 42 2.35 18.30 -13.15
N GLN A 43 3.50 18.22 -13.83
CA GLN A 43 3.92 19.26 -14.78
C GLN A 43 2.93 19.36 -15.95
N LEU A 44 2.41 18.22 -16.42
CA LEU A 44 1.35 18.19 -17.43
C LEU A 44 0.05 18.82 -16.95
N VAL A 45 -0.41 18.49 -15.74
CA VAL A 45 -1.63 19.10 -15.17
C VAL A 45 -1.47 20.61 -15.01
N LYS A 46 -0.30 21.09 -14.57
CA LYS A 46 0.02 22.53 -14.51
C LYS A 46 -0.06 23.18 -15.89
N ALA A 47 0.58 22.59 -16.89
CA ALA A 47 0.59 23.10 -18.26
C ALA A 47 -0.80 23.08 -18.93
N ARG A 48 -1.64 22.11 -18.59
CA ARG A 48 -3.04 22.01 -19.05
C ARG A 48 -3.93 23.09 -18.41
N GLY A 49 -3.66 23.47 -17.17
CA GLY A 49 -4.40 24.50 -16.44
C GLY A 49 -5.85 24.08 -16.12
N ARG A 50 -6.65 25.00 -15.56
CA ARG A 50 -8.02 24.70 -15.10
C ARG A 50 -9.00 24.30 -16.22
N LYS A 51 -8.72 24.62 -17.48
CA LYS A 51 -9.59 24.24 -18.62
C LYS A 51 -9.81 22.73 -18.74
N GLN A 52 -8.89 21.90 -18.24
CA GLN A 52 -9.04 20.44 -18.25
C GLN A 52 -10.22 19.96 -17.41
N LEU A 53 -10.66 20.73 -16.42
CA LEU A 53 -11.77 20.36 -15.55
C LEU A 53 -13.14 20.50 -16.23
N ARG A 54 -13.20 21.12 -17.41
CA ARG A 54 -14.44 21.32 -18.17
C ARG A 54 -14.90 20.05 -18.90
N THR A 55 -14.00 19.09 -19.12
CA THR A 55 -14.32 17.82 -19.77
C THR A 55 -14.34 16.72 -18.72
N LYS A 56 -15.21 15.71 -18.89
CA LYS A 56 -15.26 14.55 -17.99
C LYS A 56 -13.89 13.87 -17.91
N THR A 57 -13.26 13.59 -19.05
CA THR A 57 -11.95 12.92 -19.10
C THR A 57 -10.85 13.76 -18.46
N GLY A 58 -10.77 15.05 -18.76
CA GLY A 58 -9.75 15.92 -18.19
C GLY A 58 -9.91 16.11 -16.68
N PHE A 59 -11.14 16.14 -16.18
CA PHE A 59 -11.46 16.12 -14.76
C PHE A 59 -10.97 14.84 -14.09
N LEU A 60 -11.33 13.67 -14.62
CA LEU A 60 -10.92 12.37 -14.05
C LEU A 60 -9.40 12.21 -14.03
N LEU A 61 -8.72 12.61 -15.10
CA LEU A 61 -7.26 12.62 -15.13
C LEU A 61 -6.65 13.58 -14.10
N PHE A 62 -7.29 14.72 -13.83
CA PHE A 62 -6.84 15.66 -12.81
C PHE A 62 -6.93 15.03 -11.41
N VAL A 63 -8.07 14.39 -11.10
CA VAL A 63 -8.28 13.73 -9.81
C VAL A 63 -7.27 12.57 -9.66
N ALA A 64 -6.96 11.83 -10.75
CA ALA A 64 -5.91 10.79 -10.78
C ALA A 64 -4.57 11.29 -10.24
N VAL A 65 -4.11 12.38 -10.84
CA VAL A 65 -2.83 12.98 -10.55
C VAL A 65 -2.83 13.53 -9.13
N ARG A 66 -3.95 14.12 -8.69
CA ARG A 66 -4.12 14.59 -7.32
C ARG A 66 -3.96 13.45 -6.31
N THR A 67 -4.67 12.33 -6.53
CA THR A 67 -4.63 11.16 -5.65
C THR A 67 -3.21 10.58 -5.58
N GLN A 68 -2.55 10.38 -6.73
CA GLN A 68 -1.16 9.91 -6.77
C GLN A 68 -0.18 10.89 -6.12
N ARG A 69 -0.36 12.20 -6.33
CA ARG A 69 0.45 13.24 -5.69
C ARG A 69 0.30 13.19 -4.17
N ILE A 70 -0.92 13.11 -3.66
CA ILE A 70 -1.19 13.01 -2.22
C ILE A 70 -0.42 11.82 -1.62
N ILE A 71 -0.59 10.62 -2.19
CA ILE A 71 0.10 9.41 -1.74
C ILE A 71 1.62 9.61 -1.76
N HIS A 72 2.16 10.16 -2.85
CA HIS A 72 3.58 10.43 -2.96
C HIS A 72 4.10 11.41 -1.91
N THR A 73 3.38 12.51 -1.66
CA THR A 73 3.77 13.51 -0.65
C THR A 73 3.76 12.96 0.76
N LEU A 74 2.73 12.18 1.09
CA LEU A 74 2.63 11.50 2.38
C LEU A 74 3.76 10.47 2.55
N THR A 75 4.15 9.77 1.49
CA THR A 75 5.20 8.74 1.55
C THR A 75 6.60 9.36 1.64
N THR A 76 6.88 10.38 0.82
CA THR A 76 8.21 11.02 0.70
C THR A 76 8.48 12.10 1.73
N CYS A 77 7.52 12.40 2.61
CA CYS A 77 7.59 13.52 3.56
C CYS A 77 7.76 14.89 2.87
N THR A 78 7.19 15.06 1.68
CA THR A 78 7.26 16.33 0.92
C THR A 78 5.92 17.05 0.94
N ALA A 79 5.92 18.37 0.77
CA ALA A 79 4.69 19.14 0.68
C ALA A 79 4.06 19.01 -0.73
N PRO A 80 2.73 19.03 -0.85
CA PRO A 80 2.09 19.17 -2.15
C PRO A 80 2.44 20.53 -2.76
N ILE A 81 2.84 20.51 -4.03
CA ILE A 81 3.10 21.75 -4.78
C ILE A 81 1.75 22.45 -4.96
N MET A 82 1.69 23.77 -4.74
CA MET A 82 0.52 24.65 -4.92
C MET A 82 -0.59 24.59 -3.85
N GLY A 83 -0.40 23.84 -2.76
CA GLY A 83 -1.28 23.86 -1.57
C GLY A 83 -2.70 23.33 -1.81
N VAL A 84 -3.47 23.20 -0.72
CA VAL A 84 -4.81 22.57 -0.72
C VAL A 84 -5.82 23.19 -1.69
N GLU A 85 -5.89 24.51 -1.77
CA GLU A 85 -6.91 25.20 -2.57
C GLU A 85 -6.74 24.94 -4.06
N TRP A 86 -5.49 24.89 -4.54
CA TRP A 86 -5.23 24.56 -5.93
C TRP A 86 -5.67 23.13 -6.27
N TRP A 87 -5.53 22.18 -5.35
CA TRP A 87 -5.93 20.80 -5.61
C TRP A 87 -7.43 20.55 -5.46
N LEU A 88 -8.16 21.30 -4.63
CA LEU A 88 -9.54 20.97 -4.27
C LEU A 88 -10.62 21.90 -4.81
N SER A 89 -10.36 23.20 -5.02
CA SER A 89 -11.43 24.21 -5.19
C SER A 89 -12.46 23.90 -6.30
N ASP A 90 -12.01 23.35 -7.43
CA ASP A 90 -12.83 23.18 -8.64
C ASP A 90 -12.96 21.71 -9.09
N ALA A 91 -12.50 20.77 -8.26
CA ALA A 91 -12.28 19.37 -8.64
C ALA A 91 -12.93 18.38 -7.65
N VAL A 92 -14.16 18.65 -7.23
CA VAL A 92 -14.93 17.81 -6.29
C VAL A 92 -15.98 17.02 -7.06
N LYS A 93 -15.83 15.69 -7.12
CA LYS A 93 -16.84 14.76 -7.68
C LYS A 93 -17.77 14.24 -6.59
N ASP A 94 -17.18 13.96 -5.43
CA ASP A 94 -17.84 13.43 -4.25
C ASP A 94 -17.30 14.18 -3.02
N GLU A 95 -18.22 14.64 -2.17
CA GLU A 95 -17.88 15.50 -1.02
C GLU A 95 -17.10 14.75 0.05
N ALA A 96 -17.47 13.50 0.34
CA ALA A 96 -16.79 12.69 1.34
C ALA A 96 -15.36 12.33 0.90
N ALA A 97 -15.17 11.99 -0.38
CA ALA A 97 -13.84 11.79 -0.93
C ALA A 97 -12.98 13.07 -0.90
N ALA A 98 -13.58 14.23 -1.19
CA ALA A 98 -12.89 15.52 -1.11
C ALA A 98 -12.49 15.88 0.33
N ILE A 99 -13.33 15.58 1.32
CA ILE A 99 -12.99 15.75 2.75
C ILE A 99 -11.79 14.87 3.12
N SER A 100 -11.79 13.58 2.74
CA SER A 100 -10.64 12.70 2.98
C SER A 100 -9.37 13.22 2.31
N GLN A 101 -9.45 13.70 1.07
CA GLN A 101 -8.30 14.27 0.36
C GLN A 101 -7.81 15.57 1.01
N ARG A 102 -8.70 16.37 1.60
CA ARG A 102 -8.34 17.57 2.37
C ARG A 102 -7.51 17.22 3.59
N PHE A 103 -7.91 16.20 4.36
CA PHE A 103 -7.10 15.71 5.47
C PHE A 103 -5.72 15.23 5.02
N ALA A 104 -5.66 14.53 3.89
CA ALA A 104 -4.42 14.02 3.33
C ALA A 104 -3.46 15.14 2.92
N ILE A 105 -3.97 16.21 2.31
CA ILE A 105 -3.18 17.39 1.96
C ILE A 105 -2.68 18.11 3.21
N LYS A 106 -3.56 18.44 4.17
CA LYS A 106 -3.18 19.09 5.44
C LYS A 106 -2.11 18.26 6.17
N THR A 107 -2.27 16.95 6.20
CA THR A 107 -1.31 16.01 6.82
C THR A 107 0.04 16.04 6.12
N ALA A 108 0.06 16.07 4.78
CA ALA A 108 1.30 16.17 4.02
C ALA A 108 2.04 17.49 4.27
N GLU A 109 1.31 18.61 4.33
CA GLU A 109 1.85 19.93 4.67
C GLU A 109 2.48 19.94 6.06
N LEU A 110 1.75 19.48 7.09
CA LEU A 110 2.25 19.40 8.47
C LEU A 110 3.46 18.47 8.59
N ARG A 111 3.44 17.30 7.93
CA ARG A 111 4.57 16.35 7.95
C ARG A 111 5.83 16.94 7.32
N ALA A 112 5.67 17.64 6.20
CA ALA A 112 6.78 18.29 5.51
C ALA A 112 7.34 19.46 6.34
N GLU A 113 6.45 20.28 6.91
CA GLU A 113 6.83 21.40 7.77
C GLU A 113 7.56 20.92 9.03
N ALA A 114 7.02 19.91 9.74
CA ALA A 114 7.67 19.33 10.91
C ALA A 114 9.05 18.76 10.58
N THR A 115 9.18 18.07 9.44
CA THR A 115 10.48 17.54 8.98
C THR A 115 11.47 18.67 8.70
N ARG A 116 11.04 19.74 8.00
CA ARG A 116 11.88 20.91 7.74
C ARG A 116 12.33 21.56 9.05
N LEU A 117 11.40 21.84 9.96
CA LEU A 117 11.69 22.46 11.25
C LEU A 117 12.72 21.65 12.05
N MET A 118 12.52 20.34 12.18
CA MET A 118 13.46 19.47 12.91
C MET A 118 14.85 19.41 12.27
N SER A 119 14.96 19.61 10.94
CA SER A 119 16.25 19.61 10.23
C SER A 119 16.96 20.97 10.25
N THR A 120 16.24 22.09 10.38
CA THR A 120 16.82 23.44 10.26
C THR A 120 16.87 24.23 11.56
N MET A 121 16.05 23.87 12.53
CA MET A 121 15.84 24.67 13.74
C MET A 121 16.69 24.13 14.89
N ALA A 122 17.46 25.02 15.52
CA ALA A 122 18.17 24.69 16.76
C ALA A 122 17.18 24.44 17.90
N ARG A 123 17.50 23.47 18.76
CA ARG A 123 16.70 23.20 19.96
C ARG A 123 17.06 24.16 21.09
N CYS A 124 16.29 25.25 21.19
CA CYS A 124 16.40 26.25 22.24
C CYS A 124 15.01 26.64 22.76
N PRO A 125 14.89 27.23 23.97
CA PRO A 125 13.61 27.58 24.58
C PRO A 125 12.68 28.40 23.67
N GLU A 126 13.25 29.31 22.87
CA GLU A 126 12.52 30.20 21.97
C GLU A 126 11.81 29.43 20.83
N ASN A 127 12.31 28.26 20.48
CA ASN A 127 11.78 27.41 19.40
C ASN A 127 10.83 26.32 19.91
N ILE A 128 10.73 26.12 21.23
CA ILE A 128 9.83 25.11 21.81
C ILE A 128 8.38 25.42 21.47
N ASP A 129 7.97 26.68 21.56
CA ASP A 129 6.58 27.09 21.29
C ASP A 129 6.14 26.80 19.86
N ILE A 130 7.07 26.86 18.89
CA ILE A 130 6.83 26.51 17.48
C ILE A 130 6.51 25.02 17.35
N MET A 131 7.23 24.16 18.09
CA MET A 131 7.00 22.71 18.06
C MET A 131 5.74 22.31 18.82
N LEU A 132 5.42 23.01 19.91
CA LEU A 132 4.14 22.86 20.60
C LEU A 132 2.96 23.30 19.71
N ASP A 133 3.14 24.36 18.91
CA ASP A 133 2.15 24.76 17.91
C ASP A 133 1.94 23.70 16.84
N MET A 134 3.02 23.09 16.34
CA MET A 134 2.94 21.97 15.40
C MET A 134 2.13 20.79 15.97
N ILE A 135 2.32 20.46 17.25
CA ILE A 135 1.52 19.43 17.93
C ILE A 135 0.03 19.81 17.93
N ARG A 136 -0.32 21.04 18.33
CA ARG A 136 -1.70 21.51 18.36
C ARG A 136 -2.35 21.45 16.98
N ARG A 137 -1.68 21.93 15.94
CA ARG A 137 -2.18 21.89 14.56
C ARG A 137 -2.41 20.46 14.08
N ALA A 138 -1.48 19.54 14.37
CA ALA A 138 -1.65 18.13 14.03
C ALA A 138 -2.82 17.46 14.78
N GLN A 139 -3.00 17.78 16.06
CA GLN A 139 -4.14 17.33 16.87
C GLN A 139 -5.47 17.86 16.32
N THR A 140 -5.53 19.12 15.87
CA THR A 140 -6.74 19.68 15.24
C THR A 140 -7.13 18.89 13.99
N VAL A 141 -6.18 18.59 13.10
CA VAL A 141 -6.48 17.81 11.88
C VAL A 141 -6.88 16.37 12.22
N ASP A 142 -6.26 15.73 13.22
CA ASP A 142 -6.67 14.38 13.65
C ASP A 142 -8.09 14.37 14.22
N GLN A 143 -8.44 15.38 15.02
CA GLN A 143 -9.77 15.51 15.60
C GLN A 143 -10.85 15.76 14.53
N GLU A 144 -10.55 16.60 13.52
CA GLU A 144 -11.43 16.79 12.36
C GLU A 144 -11.65 15.46 11.61
N ALA A 145 -10.57 14.70 11.37
CA ALA A 145 -10.64 13.41 10.68
C ALA A 145 -11.42 12.36 11.47
N MET A 146 -11.19 12.28 12.78
CA MET A 146 -11.93 11.39 13.68
C MET A 146 -13.42 11.74 13.71
N ASN A 147 -13.75 13.02 13.85
CA ASN A 147 -15.14 13.47 13.85
C ASN A 147 -15.85 13.13 12.53
N TRP A 148 -15.16 13.30 11.40
CA TRP A 148 -15.71 12.92 10.10
C TRP A 148 -15.93 11.40 9.97
N LEU A 149 -14.97 10.57 10.40
CA LEU A 149 -15.10 9.12 10.39
C LEU A 149 -16.24 8.60 11.29
N GLN A 150 -16.59 9.33 12.36
CA GLN A 150 -17.73 9.01 13.22
C GLN A 150 -19.07 9.46 12.65
N ASN A 151 -19.08 10.46 11.76
CA ASN A 151 -20.28 11.09 11.22
C ASN A 151 -20.38 10.92 9.69
N LEU A 152 -20.13 9.69 9.21
CA LEU A 152 -20.18 9.38 7.79
C LEU A 152 -21.63 9.42 7.25
N PRO A 153 -21.83 9.92 6.02
CA PRO A 153 -23.12 9.78 5.34
C PRO A 153 -23.44 8.29 5.11
N GLU A 154 -24.73 7.95 5.04
CA GLU A 154 -25.18 6.55 5.03
C GLU A 154 -24.50 5.71 3.95
N HIS A 155 -24.33 6.26 2.74
CA HIS A 155 -23.69 5.56 1.62
C HIS A 155 -22.18 5.34 1.77
N PHE A 156 -21.52 5.95 2.76
CA PHE A 156 -20.12 5.71 3.13
C PHE A 156 -19.95 4.77 4.33
N ARG A 157 -21.04 4.36 4.98
CA ARG A 157 -20.96 3.50 6.16
C ARG A 157 -20.63 2.07 5.75
N PHE A 158 -19.68 1.49 6.47
CA PHE A 158 -19.40 0.07 6.40
C PHE A 158 -20.27 -0.71 7.37
N LYS A 159 -20.37 -2.02 7.17
CA LYS A 159 -21.06 -2.94 8.07
C LYS A 159 -20.09 -4.00 8.56
N THR A 160 -19.98 -4.14 9.88
CA THR A 160 -19.29 -5.28 10.47
C THR A 160 -20.18 -6.51 10.35
N VAL A 161 -19.68 -7.57 9.74
CA VAL A 161 -20.48 -8.76 9.37
C VAL A 161 -20.00 -10.06 9.98
N ALA A 162 -18.76 -10.10 10.47
CA ALA A 162 -18.20 -11.27 11.12
C ALA A 162 -17.14 -10.87 12.16
N TRP A 163 -16.88 -11.80 13.08
CA TRP A 163 -15.72 -11.81 13.96
C TRP A 163 -15.05 -13.17 13.77
N GLU A 164 -13.82 -13.16 13.27
CA GLU A 164 -13.07 -14.36 12.90
C GLU A 164 -11.86 -14.48 13.83
N ASP A 165 -11.65 -15.66 14.42
CA ASP A 165 -10.49 -15.93 15.29
C ASP A 165 -9.55 -17.00 14.71
N HIS A 166 -9.92 -17.60 13.57
CA HIS A 166 -9.19 -18.73 13.01
C HIS A 166 -7.87 -18.30 12.36
N VAL A 167 -6.75 -18.83 12.88
CA VAL A 167 -5.42 -18.69 12.27
C VAL A 167 -4.94 -20.08 11.81
N PRO A 168 -4.83 -20.35 10.49
CA PRO A 168 -4.47 -21.67 9.97
C PRO A 168 -3.10 -22.12 10.49
N ASN A 169 -3.08 -23.19 11.30
CA ASN A 169 -1.86 -23.72 11.94
C ASN A 169 -1.05 -22.68 12.73
N GLY A 170 -1.68 -21.59 13.20
CA GLY A 170 -0.98 -20.46 13.84
C GLY A 170 -0.13 -19.61 12.88
N ASP A 171 -0.22 -19.83 11.58
CA ASP A 171 0.51 -19.09 10.55
C ASP A 171 -0.29 -17.85 10.11
N TYR A 172 0.02 -16.71 10.72
CA TYR A 172 -0.61 -15.43 10.40
C TYR A 172 -0.41 -15.00 8.94
N GLU A 173 0.68 -15.40 8.25
CA GLU A 173 0.86 -15.00 6.84
C GLU A 173 -0.21 -15.62 5.94
N LYS A 174 -0.69 -16.82 6.29
CA LYS A 174 -1.68 -17.57 5.50
C LYS A 174 -3.12 -17.24 5.84
N ALA A 175 -3.39 -16.58 6.96
CA ALA A 175 -4.76 -16.26 7.36
C ALA A 175 -5.40 -15.22 6.42
N GLU A 176 -6.61 -15.48 5.92
CA GLU A 176 -7.37 -14.51 5.10
C GLU A 176 -7.81 -13.28 5.92
N VAL A 177 -8.07 -13.49 7.21
CA VAL A 177 -8.53 -12.50 8.17
C VAL A 177 -7.58 -12.51 9.37
N PHE A 178 -7.17 -11.33 9.82
CA PHE A 178 -6.49 -11.22 11.11
C PHE A 178 -7.53 -11.37 12.22
N PRO A 179 -7.25 -12.09 13.33
CA PRO A 179 -8.21 -12.27 14.40
C PRO A 179 -8.92 -10.97 14.82
N GLY A 180 -10.24 -10.94 14.69
CA GLY A 180 -11.07 -9.77 14.92
C GLY A 180 -12.19 -9.57 13.89
N ARG A 181 -12.65 -8.33 13.79
CA ARG A 181 -13.84 -7.98 13.01
C ARG A 181 -13.57 -7.93 11.50
N VAL A 182 -14.59 -8.26 10.71
CA VAL A 182 -14.60 -8.11 9.25
C VAL A 182 -15.64 -7.06 8.86
N ASP A 183 -15.17 -6.02 8.16
CA ASP A 183 -16.00 -4.92 7.68
C ASP A 183 -16.21 -5.06 6.16
N ILE A 184 -17.44 -4.88 5.71
CA ILE A 184 -17.80 -4.81 4.28
C ILE A 184 -18.38 -3.46 3.91
N TYR A 185 -18.26 -3.13 2.63
CA TYR A 185 -18.55 -1.81 2.09
C TYR A 185 -19.47 -1.94 0.88
N GLN A 186 -20.19 -0.87 0.57
CA GLN A 186 -20.99 -0.81 -0.65
C GLN A 186 -20.10 -0.91 -1.90
N ASP A 187 -18.88 -0.36 -1.85
CA ASP A 187 -17.87 -0.45 -2.89
C ASP A 187 -16.45 -0.35 -2.29
N PHE A 188 -15.46 -0.97 -2.93
CA PHE A 188 -14.06 -0.94 -2.49
C PHE A 188 -13.44 0.46 -2.50
N TRP A 189 -13.95 1.37 -3.34
CA TRP A 189 -13.54 2.77 -3.37
C TRP A 189 -13.87 3.46 -2.04
N ILE A 190 -15.04 3.18 -1.44
CA ILE A 190 -15.39 3.72 -0.11
C ILE A 190 -14.36 3.26 0.92
N ALA A 191 -14.02 1.96 0.92
CA ALA A 191 -12.99 1.43 1.81
C ALA A 191 -11.64 2.14 1.60
N SER A 192 -11.28 2.44 0.34
CA SER A 192 -10.07 3.17 -0.02
C SER A 192 -10.07 4.62 0.49
N VAL A 193 -11.22 5.31 0.38
CA VAL A 193 -11.40 6.69 0.90
C VAL A 193 -11.30 6.70 2.43
N LEU A 194 -11.99 5.79 3.14
CA LEU A 194 -11.88 5.73 4.60
C LEU A 194 -10.47 5.36 5.05
N ASN A 195 -9.81 4.42 4.35
CA ASN A 195 -8.44 4.04 4.65
C ASN A 195 -7.44 5.18 4.40
N MET A 196 -7.68 6.06 3.42
CA MET A 196 -6.88 7.28 3.25
C MET A 196 -6.93 8.16 4.51
N ALA A 197 -8.13 8.47 5.01
CA ALA A 197 -8.28 9.26 6.23
C ALA A 197 -7.68 8.56 7.45
N ARG A 198 -7.89 7.25 7.62
CA ARG A 198 -7.29 6.45 8.69
C ARG A 198 -5.75 6.50 8.63
N VAL A 199 -5.15 6.35 7.45
CA VAL A 199 -3.69 6.50 7.29
C VAL A 199 -3.22 7.90 7.64
N CYS A 200 -3.98 8.96 7.31
CA CYS A 200 -3.65 10.31 7.73
C CYS A 200 -3.53 10.42 9.25
N ARG A 201 -4.44 9.79 10.01
CA ARG A 201 -4.37 9.73 11.48
C ARG A 201 -3.08 9.07 11.98
N LEU A 202 -2.65 7.96 11.37
CA LEU A 202 -1.37 7.31 11.70
C LEU A 202 -0.17 8.24 11.46
N ILE A 203 -0.19 8.97 10.35
CA ILE A 203 0.88 9.91 10.00
C ILE A 203 0.89 11.12 10.96
N LEU A 204 -0.28 11.68 11.30
CA LEU A 204 -0.42 12.77 12.26
C LEU A 204 0.06 12.35 13.65
N ALA A 205 -0.30 11.14 14.11
CA ALA A 205 0.22 10.57 15.34
C ALA A 205 1.76 10.49 15.34
N SER A 206 2.37 10.08 14.22
CA SER A 206 3.82 10.12 14.05
C SER A 206 4.39 11.55 14.12
N VAL A 207 3.74 12.55 13.53
CA VAL A 207 4.18 13.96 13.61
C VAL A 207 4.13 14.44 15.06
N ILE A 208 3.01 14.21 15.75
CA ILE A 208 2.79 14.59 17.15
C ILE A 208 3.88 13.99 18.05
N VAL A 209 4.13 12.68 17.95
CA VAL A 209 5.14 12.00 18.79
C VAL A 209 6.56 12.48 18.46
N ARG A 210 6.88 12.73 17.18
CA ARG A 210 8.19 13.29 16.82
C ARG A 210 8.39 14.69 17.39
N CYS A 211 7.36 15.54 17.34
CA CYS A 211 7.40 16.86 17.95
C CYS A 211 7.54 16.79 19.47
N ALA A 212 6.78 15.91 20.13
CA ALA A 212 6.89 15.70 21.57
C ALA A 212 8.29 15.24 21.96
N ALA A 213 8.86 14.27 21.22
CA ALA A 213 10.22 13.80 21.42
C ALA A 213 11.27 14.90 21.22
N TRP A 214 11.06 15.79 20.25
CA TRP A 214 11.96 16.94 20.05
C TRP A 214 11.90 17.91 21.24
N VAL A 215 10.70 18.21 21.74
CA VAL A 215 10.46 19.15 22.85
C VAL A 215 10.99 18.62 24.18
N CYS A 216 10.70 17.36 24.51
CA CYS A 216 11.05 16.80 25.82
C CYS A 216 12.49 16.29 25.90
N SER A 217 13.20 16.16 24.77
CA SER A 217 14.54 15.59 24.76
C SER A 217 15.50 16.41 25.65
N PRO A 218 16.31 15.75 26.49
CA PRO A 218 16.67 14.32 26.46
C PRO A 218 15.74 13.36 27.22
N VAL A 219 14.61 13.83 27.77
CA VAL A 219 13.63 12.96 28.45
C VAL A 219 13.00 11.98 27.45
N ASP A 220 12.68 10.77 27.91
CA ASP A 220 12.02 9.75 27.09
C ASP A 220 10.60 10.21 26.70
N TYR A 221 10.38 10.38 25.40
CA TYR A 221 9.09 10.80 24.86
C TYR A 221 7.96 9.82 25.15
N ARG A 222 8.27 8.57 25.50
CA ARG A 222 7.27 7.56 25.85
C ARG A 222 6.53 7.88 27.14
N THR A 223 7.05 8.79 27.97
CA THR A 223 6.37 9.23 29.20
C THR A 223 5.41 10.39 28.96
N THR A 224 5.31 10.93 27.74
CA THR A 224 4.46 12.10 27.46
C THR A 224 3.00 11.69 27.17
N PRO A 225 2.02 12.57 27.48
CA PRO A 225 0.62 12.31 27.16
C PRO A 225 0.39 12.18 25.64
N GLU A 226 1.18 12.87 24.82
CA GLU A 226 1.14 12.77 23.36
C GLU A 226 1.44 11.35 22.88
N TYR A 227 2.46 10.70 23.44
CA TYR A 227 2.77 9.31 23.10
C TYR A 227 1.66 8.34 23.53
N ALA A 228 1.15 8.48 24.75
CA ALA A 228 0.07 7.63 25.24
C ALA A 228 -1.21 7.78 24.39
N SER A 229 -1.53 9.00 23.95
CA SER A 229 -2.65 9.27 23.05
C SER A 229 -2.42 8.67 21.66
N ALA A 230 -1.24 8.93 21.08
CA ALA A 230 -0.86 8.39 19.78
C ALA A 230 -0.90 6.86 19.74
N ALA A 231 -0.43 6.18 20.80
CA ALA A 231 -0.47 4.73 20.91
C ALA A 231 -1.90 4.18 20.81
N ARG A 232 -2.85 4.76 21.55
CA ARG A 232 -4.28 4.38 21.48
C ARG A 232 -4.84 4.62 20.09
N THR A 233 -4.68 5.84 19.57
CA THR A 233 -5.15 6.21 18.22
C THR A 233 -4.60 5.26 17.16
N CYS A 234 -3.32 4.91 17.22
CA CYS A 234 -2.69 4.01 16.26
C CYS A 234 -3.24 2.59 16.36
N VAL A 235 -3.39 2.03 17.57
CA VAL A 235 -3.96 0.68 17.76
C VAL A 235 -5.38 0.59 17.20
N ASP A 236 -6.24 1.56 17.52
CA ASP A 236 -7.63 1.59 17.02
C ASP A 236 -7.65 1.73 15.49
N THR A 237 -6.84 2.65 14.96
CA THR A 237 -6.78 2.92 13.51
C THR A 237 -6.19 1.74 12.72
N ILE A 238 -5.19 1.05 13.26
CA ILE A 238 -4.64 -0.19 12.67
C ILE A 238 -5.74 -1.26 12.64
N THR A 239 -6.47 -1.44 13.74
CA THR A 239 -7.60 -2.39 13.82
C THR A 239 -8.66 -2.09 12.76
N ASP A 240 -9.01 -0.81 12.59
CA ASP A 240 -9.97 -0.37 11.58
C ASP A 240 -9.53 -0.64 10.14
N ILE A 241 -8.24 -0.44 9.82
CA ILE A 241 -7.71 -0.72 8.49
C ILE A 241 -7.65 -2.24 8.27
N VAL A 242 -7.16 -3.00 9.25
CA VAL A 242 -7.10 -4.48 9.21
C VAL A 242 -8.49 -5.07 8.94
N ALA A 243 -9.53 -4.58 9.60
CA ALA A 243 -10.90 -5.04 9.42
C ALA A 243 -11.46 -4.83 7.99
N SER A 244 -10.92 -3.84 7.26
CA SER A 244 -11.35 -3.52 5.89
C SER A 244 -10.70 -4.38 4.79
N VAL A 245 -9.58 -5.03 5.12
CA VAL A 245 -8.74 -5.77 4.17
C VAL A 245 -9.45 -7.01 3.61
N PRO A 246 -10.16 -7.85 4.39
CA PRO A 246 -10.78 -9.06 3.85
C PRO A 246 -11.78 -8.75 2.75
N TYR A 247 -12.62 -7.72 2.92
CA TYR A 247 -13.55 -7.29 1.88
C TYR A 247 -12.82 -6.91 0.58
N GLN A 248 -11.78 -6.07 0.68
CA GLN A 248 -11.01 -5.61 -0.47
C GLN A 248 -10.23 -6.73 -1.17
N LEU A 249 -9.89 -7.81 -0.45
CA LEU A 249 -9.22 -8.99 -0.99
C LEU A 249 -10.19 -10.14 -1.31
N GLY A 250 -11.50 -9.88 -1.38
CA GLY A 250 -12.48 -10.82 -1.89
C GLY A 250 -12.91 -11.93 -0.91
N TRP A 251 -12.74 -11.74 0.40
CA TRP A 251 -13.21 -12.69 1.42
C TRP A 251 -14.72 -12.98 1.31
N HIS A 252 -15.50 -11.97 0.91
CA HIS A 252 -16.94 -12.05 0.71
C HIS A 252 -17.35 -12.87 -0.54
N LEU A 253 -16.45 -13.05 -1.52
CA LEU A 253 -16.75 -13.79 -2.75
C LEU A 253 -17.02 -15.29 -2.50
N LYS A 254 -16.44 -15.84 -1.43
CA LYS A 254 -16.67 -17.23 -0.98
C LYS A 254 -17.86 -17.35 -0.03
N ARG A 255 -18.53 -16.24 0.29
CA ARG A 255 -19.55 -16.08 1.35
C ARG A 255 -20.68 -15.14 0.89
N PRO A 256 -21.38 -15.44 -0.22
CA PRO A 256 -22.39 -14.56 -0.79
C PRO A 256 -23.50 -14.16 0.20
N GLU A 257 -23.84 -15.05 1.13
CA GLU A 257 -24.82 -14.84 2.19
C GLU A 257 -24.49 -13.64 3.11
N VAL A 258 -23.21 -13.28 3.22
CA VAL A 258 -22.76 -12.12 4.00
C VAL A 258 -23.23 -10.82 3.36
N MET A 259 -23.14 -10.70 2.03
CA MET A 259 -23.57 -9.51 1.30
C MET A 259 -25.08 -9.34 1.34
N GLU A 260 -25.82 -10.46 1.22
CA GLU A 260 -27.29 -10.48 1.34
C GLU A 260 -27.76 -10.00 2.72
N ARG A 261 -27.22 -10.58 3.81
CA ARG A 261 -27.58 -10.20 5.19
C ARG A 261 -27.27 -8.73 5.49
N ALA A 262 -26.21 -8.21 4.91
CA ALA A 262 -25.85 -6.83 5.07
C ALA A 262 -26.70 -5.87 4.23
N ASN A 263 -27.62 -6.37 3.39
CA ASN A 263 -28.45 -5.56 2.50
C ASN A 263 -27.61 -4.58 1.68
N LEU A 264 -26.42 -5.00 1.25
CA LEU A 264 -25.57 -4.27 0.33
C LEU A 264 -25.76 -4.92 -1.03
N SER A 265 -26.42 -4.22 -1.95
CA SER A 265 -26.65 -4.74 -3.29
C SER A 265 -25.29 -4.90 -3.99
N GLY A 266 -24.99 -6.11 -4.44
CA GLY A 266 -23.96 -6.34 -5.47
C GLY A 266 -24.33 -5.64 -6.79
N PHE A 267 -23.57 -5.93 -7.84
CA PHE A 267 -23.79 -5.36 -9.18
C PHE A 267 -25.27 -5.34 -9.58
N ALA A 268 -25.71 -4.23 -10.21
CA ALA A 268 -27.06 -4.10 -10.77
C ALA A 268 -27.40 -5.23 -11.79
N CYS A 269 -26.38 -5.88 -12.34
CA CYS A 269 -26.49 -7.09 -13.15
C CYS A 269 -25.21 -7.96 -13.03
N GLY A 270 -25.38 -9.28 -12.88
CA GLY A 270 -24.29 -10.26 -12.80
C GLY A 270 -23.93 -10.71 -11.38
N VAL A 271 -23.15 -11.79 -11.29
CA VAL A 271 -22.58 -12.31 -10.04
C VAL A 271 -21.12 -11.87 -9.96
N GLU A 272 -20.73 -11.22 -8.87
CA GLU A 272 -19.34 -10.89 -8.62
C GLU A 272 -18.64 -12.11 -8.01
N ASP A 273 -17.89 -12.86 -8.83
CA ASP A 273 -17.23 -14.11 -8.45
C ASP A 273 -15.70 -14.07 -8.61
N ALA A 274 -15.15 -12.94 -9.09
CA ALA A 274 -13.74 -12.80 -9.43
C ALA A 274 -13.02 -11.77 -8.55
N LEU A 275 -11.81 -12.15 -8.13
CA LEU A 275 -10.87 -11.23 -7.51
C LEU A 275 -10.51 -10.09 -8.47
N LYS A 276 -10.46 -8.87 -7.95
CA LYS A 276 -10.10 -7.67 -8.71
C LYS A 276 -8.72 -7.19 -8.28
N GLY A 277 -7.85 -6.91 -9.26
CA GLY A 277 -6.51 -6.38 -8.98
C GLY A 277 -6.51 -4.96 -8.41
N LEU A 278 -7.52 -4.16 -8.78
CA LEU A 278 -7.59 -2.74 -8.45
C LEU A 278 -7.78 -2.45 -6.95
N PRO A 279 -8.71 -3.11 -6.21
CA PRO A 279 -8.74 -3.02 -4.74
C PRO A 279 -7.41 -3.40 -4.08
N GLY A 280 -6.77 -4.48 -4.56
CA GLY A 280 -5.45 -4.90 -4.09
C GLY A 280 -4.39 -3.82 -4.28
N TYR A 281 -4.37 -3.18 -5.45
CA TYR A 281 -3.48 -2.05 -5.75
C TYR A 281 -3.65 -0.91 -4.76
N PHE A 282 -4.87 -0.46 -4.44
CA PHE A 282 -5.08 0.61 -3.46
C PHE A 282 -4.75 0.22 -2.04
N LEU A 283 -4.88 -1.06 -1.72
CA LEU A 283 -4.56 -1.58 -0.40
C LEU A 283 -3.06 -1.73 -0.15
N THR A 284 -2.23 -1.76 -1.20
CA THR A 284 -0.77 -1.88 -1.05
C THR A 284 -0.16 -0.78 -0.18
N TRP A 285 -0.55 0.48 -0.42
CA TRP A 285 0.00 1.62 0.32
C TRP A 285 -0.43 1.66 1.80
N PRO A 286 -1.73 1.54 2.14
CA PRO A 286 -2.15 1.41 3.53
C PRO A 286 -1.46 0.26 4.28
N LEU A 287 -1.33 -0.92 3.65
CA LEU A 287 -0.64 -2.06 4.25
C LEU A 287 0.84 -1.78 4.48
N ALA A 288 1.53 -1.11 3.56
CA ALA A 288 2.92 -0.70 3.77
C ALA A 288 3.07 0.30 4.92
N ILE A 289 2.13 1.24 5.08
CA ILE A 289 2.13 2.16 6.21
C ILE A 289 1.95 1.40 7.53
N LEU A 290 0.99 0.47 7.60
CA LEU A 290 0.79 -0.41 8.76
C LEU A 290 2.04 -1.23 9.07
N HIS A 291 2.62 -1.88 8.07
CA HIS A 291 3.84 -2.70 8.20
C HIS A 291 4.98 -1.93 8.88
N GLY A 292 5.08 -0.62 8.59
CA GLY A 292 6.07 0.28 9.13
C GLY A 292 5.75 0.94 10.48
N GLN A 293 4.56 0.75 11.07
CA GLN A 293 4.23 1.37 12.36
C GLN A 293 4.90 0.65 13.53
N ASP A 294 5.40 1.43 14.50
CA ASP A 294 5.88 0.92 15.79
C ASP A 294 4.77 0.28 16.62
N TYR A 295 3.52 0.68 16.40
CA TYR A 295 2.34 0.20 17.13
C TYR A 295 1.71 -1.07 16.55
N THR A 296 2.23 -1.57 15.42
CA THR A 296 1.79 -2.84 14.83
C THR A 296 2.44 -4.00 15.57
N THR A 297 1.66 -4.97 16.02
CA THR A 297 2.19 -6.16 16.69
C THR A 297 2.92 -7.09 15.72
N ASP A 298 3.75 -8.00 16.21
CA ASP A 298 4.43 -8.96 15.34
C ASP A 298 3.47 -9.89 14.59
N ALA A 299 2.37 -10.29 15.23
CA ALA A 299 1.30 -11.06 14.60
C ALA A 299 0.61 -10.27 13.47
N GLN A 300 0.23 -9.01 13.73
CA GLN A 300 -0.34 -8.15 12.70
C GLN A 300 0.63 -7.96 11.54
N ARG A 301 1.92 -7.77 11.84
CA ARG A 301 2.96 -7.56 10.84
C ARG A 301 3.15 -8.78 9.95
N SER A 302 3.20 -9.97 10.53
CA SER A 302 3.25 -11.24 9.81
C SER A 302 2.03 -11.38 8.88
N TRP A 303 0.82 -11.10 9.40
CA TRP A 303 -0.38 -11.11 8.59
C TRP A 303 -0.34 -10.09 7.43
N ILE A 304 0.08 -8.84 7.69
CA ILE A 304 0.24 -7.80 6.67
C ILE A 304 1.20 -8.24 5.57
N VAL A 305 2.34 -8.86 5.93
CA VAL A 305 3.30 -9.42 4.96
C VAL A 305 2.62 -10.48 4.09
N GLY A 306 1.86 -11.39 4.70
CA GLY A 306 1.07 -12.39 3.98
C GLY A 306 0.06 -11.78 3.01
N ARG A 307 -0.65 -10.71 3.42
CA ARG A 307 -1.61 -10.01 2.56
C ARG A 307 -0.93 -9.25 1.42
N LEU A 308 0.24 -8.63 1.65
CA LEU A 308 1.04 -8.01 0.60
C LEU A 308 1.56 -9.06 -0.42
N LYS A 309 1.99 -10.24 0.06
CA LYS A 309 2.36 -11.36 -0.83
C LYS A 309 1.16 -11.82 -1.67
N PHE A 310 -0.01 -12.01 -1.06
CA PHE A 310 -1.25 -12.35 -1.76
C PHE A 310 -1.59 -11.34 -2.87
N ILE A 311 -1.48 -10.03 -2.59
CA ILE A 311 -1.70 -8.99 -3.61
C ILE A 311 -0.69 -9.12 -4.77
N GLY A 312 0.57 -9.44 -4.47
CA GLY A 312 1.58 -9.64 -5.51
C GLY A 312 1.37 -10.92 -6.33
N ASP A 313 1.02 -12.03 -5.67
CA ASP A 313 0.91 -13.35 -6.27
C ASP A 313 -0.41 -13.55 -7.01
N GLU A 314 -1.53 -13.29 -6.34
CA GLU A 314 -2.89 -13.60 -6.82
C GLU A 314 -3.52 -12.44 -7.59
N LEU A 315 -3.21 -11.19 -7.19
CA LEU A 315 -3.79 -9.99 -7.83
C LEU A 315 -2.85 -9.35 -8.86
N GLY A 316 -1.63 -9.87 -9.01
CA GLY A 316 -0.66 -9.46 -10.02
C GLY A 316 0.00 -8.10 -9.79
N VAL A 317 -0.13 -7.49 -8.60
CA VAL A 317 0.49 -6.20 -8.29
C VAL A 317 1.87 -6.44 -7.66
N LYS A 318 2.88 -6.69 -8.50
CA LYS A 318 4.20 -7.16 -8.03
C LYS A 318 4.93 -6.18 -7.12
N TYR A 319 4.61 -4.89 -7.17
CA TYR A 319 5.14 -3.90 -6.22
C TYR A 319 4.85 -4.25 -4.76
N ALA A 320 3.75 -4.97 -4.47
CA ALA A 320 3.41 -5.41 -3.12
C ALA A 320 4.48 -6.33 -2.50
N HIS A 321 5.20 -7.13 -3.31
CA HIS A 321 6.32 -7.93 -2.82
C HIS A 321 7.47 -7.06 -2.31
N LEU A 322 7.80 -5.98 -3.02
CA LEU A 322 8.84 -5.04 -2.59
C LEU A 322 8.44 -4.39 -1.25
N LEU A 323 7.17 -3.98 -1.11
CA LEU A 323 6.65 -3.40 0.13
C LEU A 323 6.70 -4.38 1.31
N SER A 324 6.48 -5.67 1.07
CA SER A 324 6.55 -6.71 2.11
C SER A 324 7.95 -6.88 2.72
N GLN A 325 8.99 -6.41 2.03
CA GLN A 325 10.38 -6.52 2.46
C GLN A 325 10.88 -5.26 3.17
N ILE A 326 10.08 -4.19 3.24
CA ILE A 326 10.50 -2.92 3.83
C ILE A 326 10.65 -3.06 5.35
N GLN A 327 11.86 -2.83 5.86
CA GLN A 327 12.16 -2.86 7.29
C GLN A 327 12.28 -1.44 7.86
N ILE A 328 11.17 -0.70 7.83
CA ILE A 328 11.07 0.65 8.40
C ILE A 328 10.19 0.59 9.66
N ARG A 329 10.49 1.47 10.63
CA ARG A 329 9.81 1.62 11.92
C ARG A 329 9.56 3.10 12.22
N ILE A 330 8.30 3.50 12.28
CA ILE A 330 7.84 4.89 12.43
C ILE A 330 6.93 4.97 13.67
N PRO A 331 7.10 5.96 14.56
CA PRO A 331 8.02 7.11 14.46
C PRO A 331 9.46 6.88 14.93
N SER A 332 9.80 5.75 15.56
CA SER A 332 11.09 5.56 16.25
C SER A 332 12.34 5.82 15.39
N MET A 333 12.40 5.30 14.16
CA MET A 333 13.55 5.57 13.27
C MET A 333 13.63 7.03 12.84
N LEU A 334 12.48 7.71 12.68
CA LEU A 334 12.46 9.14 12.35
C LEU A 334 12.93 9.97 13.55
N ILE A 335 12.47 9.67 14.76
CA ILE A 335 12.92 10.34 15.98
C ILE A 335 14.43 10.19 16.15
N ARG A 336 14.96 8.99 15.92
CA ARG A 336 16.42 8.74 15.95
C ARG A 336 17.15 9.60 14.91
N ARG A 337 16.65 9.65 13.68
CA ARG A 337 17.22 10.49 12.61
C ARG A 337 17.21 11.97 13.00
N ASP A 338 16.09 12.46 13.51
CA ASP A 338 15.91 13.85 13.90
C ASP A 338 16.89 14.23 15.04
N GLY A 339 17.11 13.32 16.00
CA GLY A 339 18.12 13.50 17.05
C GLY A 339 19.57 13.53 16.52
N LEU A 340 19.90 12.70 15.52
CA LEU A 340 21.22 12.72 14.87
C LEU A 340 21.47 14.01 14.08
N MET A 341 20.43 14.59 13.46
CA MET A 341 20.54 15.87 12.77
C MET A 341 20.75 17.04 13.75
N ALA A 342 20.10 16.99 14.92
CA ALA A 342 20.26 18.01 15.97
C ALA A 342 21.64 17.96 16.65
N ASN A 343 22.32 16.81 16.63
CA ASN A 343 23.65 16.64 17.21
C ASN A 343 24.54 15.74 16.31
N PRO A 344 25.08 16.29 15.21
CA PRO A 344 25.85 15.50 14.24
C PRO A 344 27.16 15.01 14.87
N TYR A 345 27.27 13.69 15.08
CA TYR A 345 28.57 13.06 15.33
C TYR A 345 29.50 13.34 14.14
N PRO A 346 30.84 13.40 14.35
CA PRO A 346 31.81 13.65 13.27
C PRO A 346 31.75 12.65 12.08
N ASN A 347 31.00 11.55 12.19
CA ASN A 347 30.80 10.54 11.12
C ASN A 347 29.35 10.42 10.61
N SER A 348 28.48 11.42 10.82
CA SER A 348 27.05 11.39 10.46
C SER A 348 26.75 11.23 8.95
N HIS A 349 27.70 11.59 8.08
CA HIS A 349 27.55 11.53 6.62
C HIS A 349 27.30 10.13 6.02
N ASN A 350 27.58 9.05 6.76
CA ASN A 350 27.36 7.68 6.27
C ASN A 350 25.92 7.18 6.45
N PHE A 351 25.10 7.82 7.28
CA PHE A 351 23.77 7.30 7.64
C PHE A 351 22.68 7.68 6.61
N GLU A 352 22.77 8.86 5.98
CA GLU A 352 21.83 9.29 4.93
C GLU A 352 21.80 8.29 3.76
N LYS A 353 22.95 7.69 3.42
CA LYS A 353 23.09 6.65 2.39
C LYS A 353 22.41 5.32 2.74
N ASN A 354 22.29 5.00 4.03
CA ASN A 354 21.74 3.72 4.49
C ASN A 354 20.24 3.80 4.80
N ALA A 355 19.72 4.98 5.18
CA ALA A 355 18.30 5.20 5.43
C ALA A 355 17.49 5.48 4.15
N LEU A 356 18.14 6.01 3.11
CA LEU A 356 17.58 6.21 1.77
C LEU A 356 18.36 5.30 0.80
N GLY A 357 17.95 4.04 0.70
CA GLY A 357 18.66 3.04 -0.09
C GLY A 357 18.97 3.50 -1.51
N SER A 358 20.24 3.81 -1.77
CA SER A 358 20.82 3.69 -3.11
C SER A 358 21.21 2.23 -3.31
N PRO A 359 20.92 1.61 -4.47
CA PRO A 359 21.29 0.22 -4.70
C PRO A 359 22.81 0.12 -4.72
N ALA A 360 23.37 -0.57 -3.73
CA ALA A 360 24.78 -0.93 -3.74
C ALA A 360 25.01 -1.88 -4.91
N LEU A 361 25.60 -1.37 -5.99
CA LEU A 361 26.25 -2.19 -7.01
C LEU A 361 27.41 -2.92 -6.33
N GLY A 362 27.19 -4.19 -5.96
CA GLY A 362 28.29 -5.10 -5.72
C GLY A 362 29.14 -5.21 -6.99
N PRO A 363 30.48 -5.18 -6.91
CA PRO A 363 31.31 -5.24 -8.10
C PRO A 363 31.08 -6.58 -8.81
N ARG A 364 30.53 -6.51 -10.03
CA ARG A 364 30.51 -7.64 -10.97
C ARG A 364 31.94 -7.88 -11.43
N SER A 365 32.54 -8.97 -10.94
CA SER A 365 33.72 -9.58 -11.57
C SER A 365 33.27 -10.27 -12.85
N THR A 366 33.77 -9.81 -14.00
CA THR A 366 33.73 -10.55 -15.27
C THR A 366 35.15 -10.78 -15.78
N ALA A 367 35.52 -12.07 -15.73
CA ALA A 367 36.59 -12.84 -16.36
C ALA A 367 37.40 -12.21 -17.52
N PHE A 368 38.72 -12.48 -17.57
CA PHE A 368 39.32 -13.54 -18.41
C PHE A 368 40.86 -13.56 -18.35
N GLY A 369 41.41 -14.75 -18.09
CA GLY A 369 42.64 -15.34 -18.65
C GLY A 369 43.97 -14.58 -18.67
N ARG A 370 44.96 -15.11 -17.95
CA ARG A 370 46.27 -15.50 -18.52
C ARG A 370 46.97 -16.56 -17.66
N LEU A 371 47.41 -17.60 -18.35
CA LEU A 371 48.23 -18.73 -17.90
C LEU A 371 49.59 -18.29 -17.35
N ARG A 372 50.10 -18.99 -16.33
CA ARG A 372 51.35 -19.76 -16.39
C ARG A 372 51.60 -20.60 -15.13
N ASP A 373 52.22 -21.75 -15.39
CA ASP A 373 52.70 -22.82 -14.52
C ASP A 373 53.45 -22.37 -13.26
N GLU A 374 53.34 -23.16 -12.18
CA GLU A 374 54.44 -24.02 -11.73
C GLU A 374 54.05 -24.96 -10.56
N SER A 375 54.32 -26.26 -10.76
CA SER A 375 54.75 -27.30 -9.79
C SER A 375 53.93 -27.67 -8.53
N SER A 376 53.51 -28.95 -8.54
CA SER A 376 53.08 -29.86 -7.45
C SER A 376 54.19 -30.14 -6.38
N PRO A 377 54.06 -31.06 -5.38
CA PRO A 377 52.91 -31.87 -4.91
C PRO A 377 52.79 -32.04 -3.35
N ALA A 378 51.83 -32.90 -2.95
CA ALA A 378 51.71 -33.67 -1.69
C ALA A 378 50.73 -33.07 -0.63
N ALA A 379 49.89 -33.81 0.10
CA ALA A 379 49.81 -35.24 0.35
C ALA A 379 48.38 -35.68 0.77
N ARG A 380 48.02 -36.90 0.35
CA ARG A 380 47.41 -38.03 1.10
C ARG A 380 46.38 -37.79 2.22
N GLY A 381 45.30 -38.60 2.15
CA GLY A 381 44.63 -39.20 3.32
C GLY A 381 43.15 -39.48 3.08
N HIS A 382 42.81 -40.66 2.53
CA HIS A 382 42.00 -41.73 3.19
C HIS A 382 40.52 -41.36 3.45
N ALA A 383 39.54 -42.00 2.77
CA ALA A 383 38.97 -43.35 3.05
C ALA A 383 38.23 -43.35 4.41
N ALA A 384 37.04 -43.90 4.66
CA ALA A 384 36.19 -44.94 4.06
C ALA A 384 34.78 -44.78 4.73
N ARG A 385 33.64 -44.99 4.07
CA ARG A 385 32.91 -46.27 3.84
C ARG A 385 32.12 -46.79 5.06
N THR A 386 30.80 -46.97 4.87
CA THR A 386 29.87 -48.04 5.38
C THR A 386 28.44 -47.58 5.00
N GLY A 387 27.64 -48.25 4.14
CA GLY A 387 27.03 -49.60 4.25
C GLY A 387 25.74 -49.49 5.10
N ARG A 388 24.50 -49.81 4.71
CA ARG A 388 23.82 -50.96 4.04
C ARG A 388 22.35 -50.50 3.75
N GLU A 389 21.61 -50.86 2.68
CA GLU A 389 20.95 -52.15 2.31
C GLU A 389 20.03 -52.70 3.44
N GLU A 390 18.74 -53.07 3.31
CA GLU A 390 17.94 -53.89 2.37
C GLU A 390 16.43 -53.53 2.55
N GLU A 391 15.59 -53.45 1.51
CA GLU A 391 14.72 -54.49 0.90
C GLU A 391 13.54 -55.06 1.74
N GLY A 392 12.35 -55.10 1.11
CA GLY A 392 11.16 -55.80 1.60
C GLY A 392 9.88 -55.52 0.78
N ARG A 393 9.66 -56.30 -0.29
CA ARG A 393 8.38 -56.46 -1.05
C ARG A 393 7.28 -57.07 -0.11
N THR A 394 5.96 -57.02 -0.36
CA THR A 394 5.18 -57.64 -1.47
C THR A 394 3.66 -57.38 -1.30
N VAL A 395 2.95 -57.14 -2.43
CA VAL A 395 1.72 -57.81 -2.96
C VAL A 395 0.46 -57.94 -2.05
N GLY A 396 -0.80 -57.73 -2.47
CA GLY A 396 -1.43 -57.49 -3.78
C GLY A 396 -2.96 -57.69 -3.72
N GLN A 397 -3.60 -57.72 -4.91
CA GLN A 397 -5.03 -58.00 -5.24
C GLN A 397 -6.04 -56.90 -4.88
N GLY A 398 -6.89 -56.35 -5.77
CA GLY A 398 -7.34 -56.77 -7.09
C GLY A 398 -8.78 -57.28 -7.03
N HIS A 399 -9.75 -56.60 -7.64
CA HIS A 399 -10.95 -57.20 -8.25
C HIS A 399 -11.54 -56.27 -9.32
N ARG A 400 -11.78 -56.87 -10.50
CA ARG A 400 -12.50 -56.33 -11.67
C ARG A 400 -13.92 -56.90 -11.69
N HIS A 401 -14.87 -56.16 -12.27
CA HIS A 401 -15.94 -56.63 -13.18
C HIS A 401 -16.52 -55.36 -13.84
N SER A 402 -16.40 -55.09 -15.15
CA SER A 402 -16.86 -55.75 -16.39
C SER A 402 -18.38 -55.68 -16.64
N GLY A 403 -18.78 -55.08 -17.77
CA GLY A 403 -20.10 -55.24 -18.40
C GLY A 403 -20.55 -54.00 -19.21
N THR A 404 -20.00 -53.71 -20.39
CA THR A 404 -20.54 -53.96 -21.76
C THR A 404 -21.81 -53.21 -22.21
N VAL A 405 -21.60 -52.37 -23.24
CA VAL A 405 -22.32 -52.22 -24.54
C VAL A 405 -23.70 -51.57 -24.58
N GLY A 406 -23.80 -50.53 -25.42
CA GLY A 406 -25.05 -50.04 -26.01
C GLY A 406 -24.80 -48.83 -26.92
N ALA A 407 -24.70 -49.06 -28.23
CA ALA A 407 -24.70 -48.00 -29.25
C ALA A 407 -26.13 -47.50 -29.53
N VAL A 408 -26.26 -46.25 -30.00
CA VAL A 408 -27.18 -45.74 -31.05
C VAL A 408 -27.51 -44.26 -30.76
N GLY A 409 -27.47 -43.42 -31.80
CA GLY A 409 -28.36 -42.26 -31.92
C GLY A 409 -27.66 -40.90 -31.92
N GLY A 410 -27.47 -40.34 -33.12
CA GLY A 410 -27.05 -38.96 -33.28
C GLY A 410 -28.13 -37.96 -32.84
N ALA A 411 -27.69 -36.85 -32.26
CA ALA A 411 -28.45 -35.61 -32.18
C ALA A 411 -27.46 -34.44 -32.24
N LYS A 412 -27.52 -33.67 -33.33
CA LYS A 412 -27.02 -32.30 -33.45
C LYS A 412 -27.78 -31.44 -32.43
N LEU A 413 -27.11 -30.78 -31.49
CA LEU A 413 -27.63 -29.58 -30.83
C LEU A 413 -26.49 -28.61 -30.46
N ALA A 414 -26.55 -27.47 -31.16
CA ALA A 414 -26.13 -26.12 -30.82
C ALA A 414 -24.91 -25.87 -29.91
N GLU A 415 -23.90 -25.23 -30.49
CA GLU A 415 -22.99 -24.32 -29.78
C GLU A 415 -23.81 -23.25 -29.06
N ASP A 416 -23.91 -23.35 -27.74
CA ASP A 416 -24.42 -22.27 -26.89
C ASP A 416 -23.27 -21.30 -26.61
N ALA A 417 -23.08 -20.36 -27.54
CA ALA A 417 -22.18 -19.24 -27.38
C ALA A 417 -22.79 -18.23 -26.39
N THR A 418 -22.69 -18.50 -25.08
CA THR A 418 -22.91 -17.46 -24.08
C THR A 418 -21.80 -16.40 -24.22
N PRO A 419 -22.12 -15.12 -24.45
CA PRO A 419 -21.09 -14.10 -24.47
C PRO A 419 -20.57 -13.93 -23.05
N LYS A 420 -19.38 -14.48 -22.77
CA LYS A 420 -18.58 -14.02 -21.63
C LYS A 420 -18.35 -12.54 -21.87
N CYS A 421 -19.02 -11.69 -21.09
CA CYS A 421 -18.82 -10.26 -21.08
C CYS A 421 -17.37 -10.00 -20.62
N ARG A 422 -16.44 -10.03 -21.57
CA ARG A 422 -15.07 -9.56 -21.35
C ARG A 422 -15.17 -8.05 -21.27
N MET A 423 -14.88 -7.52 -20.08
CA MET A 423 -14.75 -6.09 -19.84
C MET A 423 -13.79 -5.53 -20.90
N THR A 424 -14.25 -4.58 -21.71
CA THR A 424 -13.44 -4.01 -22.79
C THR A 424 -12.32 -3.15 -22.19
N GLU A 425 -11.22 -2.98 -22.92
CA GLU A 425 -10.09 -2.16 -22.49
C GLU A 425 -10.52 -0.72 -22.17
N ASP A 426 -11.52 -0.20 -22.90
CA ASP A 426 -12.19 1.08 -22.65
C ASP A 426 -12.96 1.12 -21.33
N GLU A 427 -13.63 0.03 -20.93
CA GLU A 427 -14.37 -0.04 -19.66
C GLU A 427 -13.42 -0.16 -18.46
N LEU A 428 -12.28 -0.82 -18.65
CA LEU A 428 -11.19 -0.90 -17.67
C LEU A 428 -10.50 0.47 -17.50
N LEU A 429 -10.23 1.17 -18.60
CA LEU A 429 -9.74 2.55 -18.59
C LEU A 429 -10.75 3.49 -17.91
N ARG A 430 -12.05 3.33 -18.22
CA ARG A 430 -13.13 4.13 -17.62
C ARG A 430 -13.21 3.92 -16.11
N ARG A 431 -13.02 2.70 -15.61
CA ARG A 431 -13.00 2.41 -14.16
C ARG A 431 -11.73 2.91 -13.47
N VAL A 432 -10.56 2.80 -14.11
CA VAL A 432 -9.30 3.37 -13.60
C VAL A 432 -9.35 4.90 -13.55
N LEU A 433 -10.02 5.53 -14.53
CA LEU A 433 -10.21 6.97 -14.59
C LEU A 433 -11.35 7.46 -13.70
N ASP A 434 -12.48 6.75 -13.59
CA ASP A 434 -13.57 7.13 -12.67
C ASP A 434 -13.18 7.00 -11.19
N PHE A 435 -12.19 6.15 -10.91
CA PHE A 435 -11.56 5.93 -9.61
C PHE A 435 -10.54 7.01 -9.24
N SER A 436 -9.79 7.43 -10.24
CA SER A 436 -8.75 8.44 -10.15
C SER A 436 -9.32 9.78 -9.76
#